data_AF-A0A519NPZ0-F1
#
_entry.id   AF-A0A519NPZ0-F1
#
_cell.length_a   1.000
_cell.length_b   1.000
_cell.length_c   1.000
_cell.angle_alpha   90.00
_cell.angle_beta   90.00
_cell.angle_gamma   90.00
#
_symmetry.space_group_name_H-M   'P 1'
#
loop_
_entity.id
_entity.type
_entity.pdbx_description
1 polymer ?
#
loop_
_entity_poly.entity_id
_entity_poly.type
_entity_poly.pdbx_seq_one_letter_code
_entity_poly.pdbx_strand_id
1 'polypeptide(L)'
;RSRENWKGSGQTANAGEWLAVRDRLGQTVFTGYDAVEGSGEVLAIMKGGAPVDRAETGDIVEVLFDSTPFYAESGGQSGDHGTFEWPGGDAEVIDVKKHAGDLHVLSAQITAGTLEIGLRAAQLVDADKRATTRANHSAAHLLHTALKNVLGAAVAQKGQLVDAERARFDFSHAAPVTEDELAAIEAEVNAVIRQNVPAETKLMAPQEAIEAGAIALFGEKYGDEVRVLTLGRSLTSDNAPYSVELCGGTHVSRTGDIGLFKVVQETGVAAGVRRIEALTGEAARLYLEGQAKVTRGLAREFKVQTGDVAGRVEGLQTSVKALERQVADLKKQLALGGGARAAAE
;
A
#
# COMPACT_ATOMS: atom_id res chain seq x y z
N ARG A 1 38.89 4.57 -9.19
CA ARG A 1 38.59 5.53 -8.08
C ARG A 1 37.07 5.66 -8.00
N SER A 2 36.39 4.74 -7.32
CA SER A 2 34.93 4.72 -7.21
C SER A 2 34.50 3.97 -5.95
N ARG A 3 35.15 4.24 -4.82
CA ARG A 3 34.87 3.61 -3.51
C ARG A 3 34.06 4.49 -2.57
N GLU A 4 33.74 5.71 -2.96
CA GLU A 4 33.06 6.65 -2.08
C GLU A 4 31.84 7.22 -2.79
N ASN A 5 30.68 7.02 -2.16
CA ASN A 5 29.35 7.59 -2.44
C ASN A 5 28.25 6.60 -2.88
N TRP A 6 28.14 5.46 -2.19
CA TRP A 6 26.89 4.71 -2.10
C TRP A 6 26.35 4.74 -0.66
N LYS A 7 25.31 5.53 -0.41
CA LYS A 7 24.48 5.47 0.80
C LYS A 7 23.01 5.53 0.40
N GLY A 8 22.49 4.39 -0.07
CA GLY A 8 21.06 4.11 -0.17
C GLY A 8 20.57 3.42 1.12
N SER A 9 19.34 3.72 1.52
CA SER A 9 18.68 3.20 2.73
C SER A 9 18.58 1.67 2.73
N GLY A 10 19.18 1.02 3.74
CA GLY A 10 19.00 -0.41 4.01
C GLY A 10 20.28 -1.25 3.96
N GLN A 11 21.36 -0.86 4.65
CA GLN A 11 22.54 -1.73 4.74
C GLN A 11 22.21 -3.04 5.49
N THR A 12 22.13 -4.14 4.74
CA THR A 12 22.26 -5.50 5.26
C THR A 12 23.75 -5.84 5.45
N ALA A 13 24.05 -6.74 6.40
CA ALA A 13 25.41 -7.13 6.78
C ALA A 13 26.27 -7.74 5.64
N ASN A 14 25.66 -8.02 4.48
CA ASN A 14 26.22 -8.69 3.31
C ASN A 14 26.29 -7.82 2.04
N ALA A 15 26.14 -6.49 2.14
CA ALA A 15 26.10 -5.62 0.95
C ALA A 15 27.32 -5.76 0.01
N GLY A 16 28.51 -6.02 0.56
CA GLY A 16 29.74 -6.24 -0.22
C GLY A 16 29.74 -7.55 -1.01
N GLU A 17 29.15 -8.60 -0.46
CA GLU A 17 28.99 -9.92 -1.10
C GLU A 17 28.06 -9.80 -2.32
N TRP A 18 26.90 -9.17 -2.14
CA TRP A 18 25.94 -8.97 -3.24
C TRP A 18 26.48 -8.10 -4.37
N LEU A 19 27.29 -7.08 -4.06
CA LEU A 19 27.98 -6.29 -5.08
C LEU A 19 28.93 -7.17 -5.91
N ALA A 20 29.70 -8.05 -5.27
CA ALA A 20 30.59 -8.96 -5.98
C ALA A 20 29.82 -9.98 -6.84
N VAL A 21 28.67 -10.48 -6.35
CA VAL A 21 27.77 -11.34 -7.12
C VAL A 21 27.24 -10.59 -8.35
N ARG A 22 26.76 -9.36 -8.17
CA ARG A 22 26.25 -8.50 -9.25
C ARG A 22 27.31 -8.23 -10.31
N ASP A 23 28.54 -7.90 -9.91
CA ASP A 23 29.64 -7.64 -10.86
C ASP A 23 30.01 -8.89 -11.69
N ARG A 24 29.82 -10.09 -11.12
CA ARG A 24 30.13 -11.36 -11.80
C ARG A 24 28.99 -11.86 -12.70
N LEU A 25 27.75 -11.71 -12.26
CA LEU A 25 26.59 -12.37 -12.87
C LEU A 25 25.66 -11.41 -13.63
N GLY A 26 25.81 -10.10 -13.42
CA GLY A 26 24.91 -9.09 -13.98
C GLY A 26 23.64 -8.90 -13.16
N GLN A 27 22.69 -8.16 -13.74
CA GLN A 27 21.39 -7.88 -13.13
C GLN A 27 20.42 -9.06 -13.25
N THR A 28 19.41 -9.12 -12.38
CA THR A 28 18.33 -10.11 -12.50
C THR A 28 17.41 -9.78 -13.68
N VAL A 29 17.02 -10.80 -14.46
CA VAL A 29 15.96 -10.67 -15.48
C VAL A 29 14.59 -10.73 -14.81
N PHE A 30 14.02 -9.57 -14.49
CA PHE A 30 12.70 -9.49 -13.87
C PHE A 30 11.57 -9.65 -14.90
N THR A 31 10.72 -10.66 -14.71
CA THR A 31 9.58 -10.99 -15.60
C THR A 31 8.21 -10.68 -14.98
N GLY A 32 8.20 -10.19 -13.74
CA GLY A 32 6.99 -10.03 -12.93
C GLY A 32 6.07 -8.87 -13.31
N TYR A 33 6.43 -8.07 -14.32
CA TYR A 33 5.50 -7.11 -14.89
C TYR A 33 4.32 -7.83 -15.55
N ASP A 34 4.59 -8.88 -16.31
CA ASP A 34 3.60 -9.58 -17.13
C ASP A 34 3.17 -10.92 -16.51
N ALA A 35 4.00 -11.51 -15.64
CA ALA A 35 3.78 -12.85 -15.09
C ALA A 35 3.76 -12.90 -13.55
N VAL A 36 3.08 -13.92 -13.03
CA VAL A 36 3.16 -14.36 -11.63
C VAL A 36 3.77 -15.76 -11.50
N GLU A 37 3.99 -16.44 -12.63
CA GLU A 37 4.65 -17.72 -12.75
C GLU A 37 5.95 -17.56 -13.54
N GLY A 38 6.95 -18.38 -13.25
CA GLY A 38 8.21 -18.37 -13.99
C GLY A 38 9.08 -19.57 -13.68
N SER A 39 10.27 -19.59 -14.28
CA SER A 39 11.31 -20.54 -13.93
C SER A 39 12.66 -19.85 -14.00
N GLY A 40 13.55 -20.19 -13.07
CA GLY A 40 14.89 -19.63 -12.99
C GLY A 40 15.88 -20.62 -12.42
N GLU A 41 17.15 -20.43 -12.77
CA GLU A 41 18.29 -21.18 -12.24
C GLU A 41 18.86 -20.47 -11.01
N VAL A 42 19.13 -21.23 -9.94
CA VAL A 42 19.74 -20.72 -8.72
C VAL A 42 21.19 -20.34 -8.99
N LEU A 43 21.50 -19.05 -8.86
CA LEU A 43 22.82 -18.51 -9.13
C LEU A 43 23.66 -18.30 -7.87
N ALA A 44 23.01 -17.99 -6.75
CA ALA A 44 23.67 -17.79 -5.47
C ALA A 44 22.72 -18.09 -4.32
N ILE A 45 23.27 -18.61 -3.23
CA ILE A 45 22.58 -18.82 -1.96
C ILE A 45 23.43 -18.17 -0.87
N MET A 46 22.81 -17.37 0.00
CA MET A 46 23.45 -16.87 1.22
C MET A 46 22.68 -17.33 2.46
N LYS A 47 23.43 -17.75 3.48
CA LYS A 47 22.89 -18.14 4.79
C LYS A 47 23.60 -17.33 5.86
N GLY A 48 22.83 -16.53 6.62
CA GLY A 48 23.41 -15.64 7.64
C GLY A 48 24.38 -14.60 7.07
N GLY A 49 24.20 -14.18 5.81
CA GLY A 49 25.05 -13.21 5.13
C GLY A 49 26.35 -13.75 4.53
N ALA A 50 26.58 -15.07 4.59
CA ALA A 50 27.72 -15.74 3.97
C ALA A 50 27.26 -16.63 2.80
N PRO A 51 28.07 -16.74 1.72
CA PRO A 51 27.74 -17.56 0.57
C PRO A 51 27.84 -19.05 0.92
N VAL A 52 26.87 -19.84 0.45
CA VAL A 52 26.85 -21.30 0.60
C VAL A 52 26.49 -21.96 -0.73
N ASP A 53 26.96 -23.18 -0.95
CA ASP A 53 26.65 -23.93 -2.19
C ASP A 53 25.28 -24.63 -2.13
N ARG A 54 24.76 -24.85 -0.91
CA ARG A 54 23.50 -25.55 -0.66
C ARG A 54 22.78 -25.06 0.60
N ALA A 55 21.47 -25.26 0.66
CA ALA A 55 20.62 -25.04 1.82
C ALA A 55 19.70 -26.25 2.05
N GLU A 56 19.44 -26.59 3.31
CA GLU A 56 18.66 -27.78 3.69
C GLU A 56 17.30 -27.40 4.28
N THR A 57 16.39 -28.37 4.36
CA THR A 57 15.08 -28.20 4.99
C THR A 57 15.20 -27.56 6.38
N GLY A 58 14.41 -26.51 6.61
CA GLY A 58 14.41 -25.71 7.83
C GLY A 58 15.32 -24.47 7.76
N ASP A 59 16.20 -24.37 6.77
CA ASP A 59 17.04 -23.19 6.59
C ASP A 59 16.24 -22.00 6.05
N ILE A 60 16.58 -20.81 6.54
CA ILE A 60 16.18 -19.53 5.94
C ILE A 60 17.40 -18.94 5.23
N VAL A 61 17.26 -18.70 3.94
CA VAL A 61 18.35 -18.26 3.06
C VAL A 61 17.90 -17.13 2.15
N GLU A 62 18.87 -16.35 1.67
CA GLU A 62 18.69 -15.43 0.56
C GLU A 62 19.11 -16.13 -0.74
N VAL A 63 18.25 -16.13 -1.75
CA VAL A 63 18.45 -16.84 -3.02
C VAL A 63 18.37 -15.85 -4.17
N LEU A 64 19.34 -15.94 -5.09
CA LEU A 64 19.34 -15.21 -6.34
C LEU A 64 19.10 -16.17 -7.50
N PHE A 65 18.13 -15.84 -8.36
CA PHE A 65 17.89 -16.51 -9.63
C PHE A 65 18.38 -15.66 -10.80
N ASP A 66 18.65 -16.29 -11.94
CA ASP A 66 18.91 -15.60 -13.22
C ASP A 66 17.70 -14.78 -13.69
N SER A 67 16.50 -15.34 -13.54
CA SER A 67 15.21 -14.70 -13.81
C SER A 67 14.19 -15.00 -12.72
N THR A 68 13.32 -14.04 -12.42
CA THR A 68 12.26 -14.20 -11.43
C THR A 68 11.02 -13.36 -11.75
N PRO A 69 9.80 -13.88 -11.51
CA PRO A 69 8.58 -13.08 -11.51
C PRO A 69 8.38 -12.31 -10.21
N PHE A 70 9.20 -12.54 -9.17
CA PHE A 70 9.03 -11.90 -7.86
C PHE A 70 9.55 -10.45 -7.87
N TYR A 71 8.67 -9.51 -7.51
CA TYR A 71 8.99 -8.10 -7.38
C TYR A 71 9.73 -7.88 -6.07
N ALA A 72 10.88 -7.22 -6.17
CA ALA A 72 11.67 -6.82 -5.03
C ALA A 72 11.21 -5.44 -4.52
N GLU A 73 11.06 -5.29 -3.20
CA GLU A 73 10.59 -4.06 -2.56
C GLU A 73 11.31 -2.82 -3.13
N SER A 74 10.52 -1.88 -3.67
CA SER A 74 11.02 -0.68 -4.33
C SER A 74 9.90 0.33 -4.59
N GLY A 75 10.20 1.62 -4.65
CA GLY A 75 9.21 2.66 -4.96
C GLY A 75 8.03 2.75 -3.98
N GLY A 76 8.20 2.24 -2.75
CA GLY A 76 7.13 2.10 -1.77
C GLY A 76 6.22 0.88 -1.98
N GLN A 77 6.41 0.07 -3.02
CA GLN A 77 5.74 -1.23 -3.16
C GLN A 77 6.51 -2.30 -2.38
N SER A 78 5.80 -3.06 -1.54
CA SER A 78 6.35 -4.19 -0.80
C SER A 78 6.74 -5.36 -1.71
N GLY A 79 7.74 -6.13 -1.26
CA GLY A 79 8.19 -7.35 -1.94
C GLY A 79 7.10 -8.42 -2.00
N ASP A 80 7.15 -9.25 -3.05
CA ASP A 80 6.20 -10.34 -3.19
C ASP A 80 6.44 -11.50 -2.22
N HIS A 81 5.41 -12.33 -2.09
CA HIS A 81 5.46 -13.60 -1.39
C HIS A 81 5.01 -14.71 -2.35
N GLY A 82 5.27 -15.96 -2.01
CA GLY A 82 4.90 -17.09 -2.85
C GLY A 82 5.77 -18.31 -2.54
N THR A 83 5.99 -19.15 -3.54
CA THR A 83 6.80 -20.36 -3.41
C THR A 83 7.72 -20.56 -4.62
N PHE A 84 8.73 -21.40 -4.45
CA PHE A 84 9.41 -22.00 -5.59
C PHE A 84 9.71 -23.48 -5.33
N GLU A 85 9.69 -24.27 -6.39
CA GLU A 85 9.79 -25.73 -6.36
C GLU A 85 10.86 -26.21 -7.34
N TRP A 86 11.62 -27.23 -6.96
CA TRP A 86 12.62 -27.88 -7.82
C TRP A 86 12.50 -29.41 -7.70
N PRO A 87 13.19 -30.18 -8.55
CA PRO A 87 13.21 -31.63 -8.40
C PRO A 87 13.74 -32.05 -7.02
N GLY A 88 12.83 -32.51 -6.15
CA GLY A 88 13.16 -33.03 -4.82
C GLY A 88 13.01 -32.05 -3.66
N GLY A 89 12.44 -30.85 -3.88
CA GLY A 89 12.19 -29.91 -2.78
C GLY A 89 11.37 -28.68 -3.15
N ASP A 90 11.01 -27.92 -2.13
CA ASP A 90 10.27 -26.67 -2.24
C ASP A 90 10.67 -25.68 -1.13
N ALA A 91 10.35 -24.42 -1.35
CA ALA A 91 10.59 -23.33 -0.43
C ALA A 91 9.47 -22.28 -0.45
N GLU A 92 9.23 -21.67 0.71
CA GLU A 92 8.34 -20.51 0.86
C GLU A 92 9.14 -19.22 0.78
N VAL A 93 8.70 -18.29 -0.06
CA VAL A 93 9.28 -16.95 -0.21
C VAL A 93 8.60 -16.01 0.78
N ILE A 94 9.39 -15.50 1.72
CA ILE A 94 8.95 -14.67 2.85
C ILE A 94 9.08 -13.18 2.51
N ASP A 95 10.10 -12.80 1.75
CA ASP A 95 10.37 -11.41 1.40
C ASP A 95 11.27 -11.36 0.16
N VAL A 96 11.22 -10.25 -0.58
CA VAL A 96 12.05 -10.05 -1.77
C VAL A 96 12.59 -8.63 -1.77
N LYS A 97 13.92 -8.50 -1.77
CA LYS A 97 14.60 -7.21 -1.64
C LYS A 97 15.55 -6.95 -2.80
N LYS A 98 15.72 -5.66 -3.09
CA LYS A 98 16.77 -5.22 -4.01
C LYS A 98 18.10 -5.21 -3.31
N HIS A 99 19.04 -5.99 -3.83
CA HIS A 99 20.45 -5.91 -3.45
C HIS A 99 21.29 -5.39 -4.63
N ALA A 100 22.38 -4.71 -4.32
CA ALA A 100 23.27 -4.11 -5.33
C ALA A 100 22.56 -3.21 -6.38
N GLY A 101 21.36 -2.71 -6.08
CA GLY A 101 20.55 -1.84 -6.94
C GLY A 101 19.57 -2.57 -7.87
N ASP A 102 19.98 -3.70 -8.46
CA ASP A 102 19.27 -4.37 -9.56
C ASP A 102 19.11 -5.90 -9.38
N LEU A 103 19.58 -6.47 -8.26
CA LEU A 103 19.36 -7.89 -7.94
C LEU A 103 18.05 -8.08 -7.17
N HIS A 104 17.18 -8.96 -7.66
CA HIS A 104 15.97 -9.37 -6.96
C HIS A 104 16.31 -10.61 -6.12
N VAL A 105 16.55 -10.41 -4.82
CA VAL A 105 16.97 -11.47 -3.90
C VAL A 105 15.77 -11.91 -3.06
N LEU A 106 15.48 -13.22 -3.12
CA LEU A 106 14.37 -13.84 -2.41
C LEU A 106 14.87 -14.35 -1.05
N SER A 107 14.30 -13.86 0.04
CA SER A 107 14.45 -14.47 1.36
C SER A 107 13.44 -15.59 1.47
N ALA A 108 13.91 -16.83 1.61
CA ALA A 108 13.07 -18.02 1.54
C ALA A 108 13.41 -19.04 2.62
N GLN A 109 12.39 -19.73 3.12
CA GLN A 109 12.53 -20.88 3.99
C GLN A 109 12.43 -22.16 3.17
N ILE A 110 13.45 -23.02 3.25
CA ILE A 110 13.42 -24.34 2.62
C ILE A 110 12.46 -25.22 3.42
N THR A 111 11.35 -25.61 2.80
CA THR A 111 10.28 -26.40 3.42
C THR A 111 10.46 -27.89 3.18
N ALA A 112 11.08 -28.28 2.06
CA ALA A 112 11.49 -29.65 1.81
C ALA A 112 12.73 -29.74 0.89
N GLY A 113 13.52 -30.80 1.06
CA GLY A 113 14.67 -31.11 0.21
C GLY A 113 15.93 -30.31 0.51
N THR A 114 16.84 -30.32 -0.46
CA THR A 114 18.09 -29.55 -0.47
C THR A 114 18.13 -28.70 -1.73
N LEU A 115 18.27 -27.39 -1.56
CA LEU A 115 18.47 -26.43 -2.64
C LEU A 115 19.97 -26.30 -2.90
N GLU A 116 20.39 -26.41 -4.16
CA GLU A 116 21.80 -26.26 -4.56
C GLU A 116 21.92 -25.24 -5.70
N ILE A 117 23.07 -24.56 -5.79
CA ILE A 117 23.38 -23.69 -6.94
C ILE A 117 23.34 -24.51 -8.25
N GLY A 118 22.76 -23.93 -9.29
CA GLY A 118 22.58 -24.55 -10.61
C GLY A 118 21.27 -25.34 -10.76
N LEU A 119 20.50 -25.53 -9.69
CA LEU A 119 19.16 -26.10 -9.81
C LEU A 119 18.21 -25.11 -10.47
N ARG A 120 17.33 -25.64 -11.31
CA ARG A 120 16.21 -24.88 -11.89
C ARG A 120 14.96 -25.07 -11.05
N ALA A 121 14.37 -23.96 -10.64
CA ALA A 121 13.12 -23.95 -9.88
C ALA A 121 11.97 -23.36 -10.71
N ALA A 122 10.78 -23.91 -10.55
CA ALA A 122 9.53 -23.27 -10.91
C ALA A 122 9.18 -22.27 -9.80
N GLN A 123 8.79 -21.06 -10.18
CA GLN A 123 8.55 -19.94 -9.27
C GLN A 123 7.09 -19.52 -9.39
N LEU A 124 6.39 -19.40 -8.25
CA LEU A 124 4.98 -19.01 -8.19
C LEU A 124 4.78 -17.90 -7.16
N VAL A 125 4.47 -16.70 -7.65
CA VAL A 125 4.08 -15.56 -6.83
C VAL A 125 2.64 -15.76 -6.34
N ASP A 126 2.34 -15.35 -5.11
CA ASP A 126 0.98 -15.24 -4.59
C ASP A 126 0.18 -14.23 -5.44
N ALA A 127 -0.62 -14.75 -6.37
CA ALA A 127 -1.32 -13.96 -7.38
C ALA A 127 -2.38 -13.03 -6.77
N ASP A 128 -3.03 -13.45 -5.69
CA ASP A 128 -4.08 -12.66 -5.02
C ASP A 128 -3.48 -11.47 -4.27
N LYS A 129 -2.38 -11.70 -3.54
CA LYS A 129 -1.61 -10.61 -2.92
C LYS A 129 -1.06 -9.67 -3.98
N ARG A 130 -0.48 -10.20 -5.07
CA ARG A 130 0.04 -9.38 -6.17
C ARG A 130 -1.07 -8.51 -6.79
N ALA A 131 -2.24 -9.07 -7.04
CA ALA A 131 -3.36 -8.33 -7.62
C ALA A 131 -3.80 -7.17 -6.71
N THR A 132 -3.88 -7.43 -5.40
CA THR A 132 -4.26 -6.40 -4.42
C THR A 132 -3.18 -5.32 -4.28
N THR A 133 -1.90 -5.70 -4.24
CA THR A 133 -0.77 -4.76 -4.24
C THR A 133 -0.78 -3.89 -5.50
N ARG A 134 -1.02 -4.48 -6.69
CA ARG A 134 -1.16 -3.73 -7.96
C ARG A 134 -2.30 -2.72 -7.90
N ALA A 135 -3.45 -3.11 -7.35
CA ALA A 135 -4.60 -2.23 -7.16
C ALA A 135 -4.28 -1.06 -6.21
N ASN A 136 -3.71 -1.35 -5.05
CA ASN A 136 -3.27 -0.36 -4.07
C ASN A 136 -2.24 0.61 -4.65
N HIS A 137 -1.24 0.10 -5.39
CA HIS A 137 -0.23 0.92 -6.04
C HIS A 137 -0.83 1.84 -7.10
N SER A 138 -1.69 1.29 -7.97
CA SER A 138 -2.32 2.07 -9.03
C SER A 138 -3.26 3.14 -8.46
N ALA A 139 -3.97 2.82 -7.37
CA ALA A 139 -4.79 3.80 -6.65
C ALA A 139 -3.97 4.91 -5.98
N ALA A 140 -2.74 4.64 -5.53
CA ALA A 140 -1.86 5.66 -4.96
C ALA A 140 -1.48 6.74 -5.99
N HIS A 141 -1.25 6.35 -7.25
CA HIS A 141 -1.04 7.31 -8.35
C HIS A 141 -2.30 8.15 -8.63
N LEU A 142 -3.48 7.52 -8.66
CA LEU A 142 -4.73 8.27 -8.81
C LEU A 142 -4.96 9.24 -7.64
N LEU A 143 -4.67 8.79 -6.41
CA LEU A 143 -4.74 9.61 -5.21
C LEU A 143 -3.79 10.81 -5.29
N HIS A 144 -2.56 10.62 -5.78
CA HIS A 144 -1.59 11.70 -5.92
C HIS A 144 -2.11 12.81 -6.85
N THR A 145 -2.69 12.45 -8.00
CA THR A 145 -3.33 13.42 -8.90
C THR A 145 -4.54 14.09 -8.23
N ALA A 146 -5.44 13.31 -7.61
CA ALA A 146 -6.64 13.86 -6.96
C ALA A 146 -6.29 14.86 -5.85
N LEU A 147 -5.26 14.57 -5.05
CA LEU A 147 -4.75 15.49 -4.04
C LEU A 147 -4.28 16.81 -4.63
N LYS A 148 -3.60 16.79 -5.78
CA LYS A 148 -3.17 18.01 -6.48
C LYS A 148 -4.34 18.79 -7.04
N ASN A 149 -5.36 18.11 -7.55
CA ASN A 149 -6.54 18.76 -8.12
C ASN A 149 -7.40 19.43 -7.04
N VAL A 150 -7.56 18.79 -5.87
CA VAL A 150 -8.40 19.29 -4.78
C VAL A 150 -7.66 20.28 -3.87
N LEU A 151 -6.43 19.94 -3.47
CA LEU A 151 -5.67 20.73 -2.48
C LEU A 151 -4.64 21.69 -3.13
N GLY A 152 -4.42 21.56 -4.43
CA GLY A 152 -3.53 22.41 -5.22
C GLY A 152 -2.21 21.76 -5.63
N ALA A 153 -1.61 22.31 -6.69
CA ALA A 153 -0.42 21.75 -7.36
C ALA A 153 0.85 21.66 -6.49
N ALA A 154 0.89 22.36 -5.34
CA ALA A 154 2.01 22.32 -4.41
C ALA A 154 2.10 21.01 -3.60
N VAL A 155 1.07 20.16 -3.65
CA VAL A 155 1.11 18.83 -3.03
C VAL A 155 2.20 17.99 -3.70
N ALA A 156 3.11 17.48 -2.89
CA ALA A 156 4.17 16.57 -3.31
C ALA A 156 4.23 15.36 -2.40
N GLN A 157 4.48 14.18 -2.98
CA GLN A 157 4.72 12.95 -2.24
C GLN A 157 5.92 13.09 -1.31
N LYS A 158 5.77 12.57 -0.08
CA LYS A 158 6.80 12.50 0.98
C LYS A 158 7.10 11.08 1.43
N GLY A 159 6.25 10.12 1.07
CA GLY A 159 6.41 8.71 1.40
C GLY A 159 5.27 7.90 0.84
N GLN A 160 5.53 6.61 0.58
CA GLN A 160 4.53 5.67 0.11
C GLN A 160 4.82 4.29 0.71
N LEU A 161 3.76 3.56 1.02
CA LEU A 161 3.79 2.12 1.24
C LEU A 161 2.54 1.52 0.59
N VAL A 162 2.72 0.51 -0.24
CA VAL A 162 1.63 -0.25 -0.85
C VAL A 162 1.96 -1.73 -0.76
N ASP A 163 1.09 -2.45 -0.06
CA ASP A 163 1.15 -3.90 0.14
C ASP A 163 -0.22 -4.53 -0.19
N ALA A 164 -0.37 -5.82 0.08
CA ALA A 164 -1.62 -6.53 -0.17
C ALA A 164 -2.74 -6.15 0.82
N GLU A 165 -2.45 -5.45 1.91
CA GLU A 165 -3.42 -5.07 2.93
C GLU A 165 -3.95 -3.65 2.69
N ARG A 166 -3.09 -2.70 2.33
CA ARG A 166 -3.46 -1.28 2.22
C ARG A 166 -2.50 -0.44 1.36
N ALA A 167 -2.98 0.76 1.04
CA ALA A 167 -2.16 1.86 0.53
C ALA A 167 -1.98 2.93 1.62
N ARG A 168 -0.76 3.44 1.74
CA ARG A 168 -0.37 4.54 2.61
C ARG A 168 0.38 5.58 1.78
N PHE A 169 -0.12 6.81 1.79
CA PHE A 169 0.43 7.89 1.00
C PHE A 169 0.67 9.13 1.87
N ASP A 170 1.93 9.54 1.94
CA ASP A 170 2.36 10.72 2.70
C ASP A 170 2.61 11.87 1.72
N PHE A 171 2.11 13.06 2.04
CA PHE A 171 2.18 14.21 1.14
C PHE A 171 2.37 15.52 1.90
N SER A 172 2.94 16.52 1.23
CA SER A 172 3.12 17.85 1.80
C SER A 172 1.80 18.61 1.80
N HIS A 173 1.30 18.93 2.99
CA HIS A 173 0.15 19.80 3.19
C HIS A 173 0.17 20.33 4.64
N ALA A 174 -0.11 21.62 4.82
CA ALA A 174 0.08 22.29 6.11
C ALA A 174 -1.09 22.08 7.08
N ALA A 175 -2.31 21.98 6.57
CA ALA A 175 -3.52 21.86 7.36
C ALA A 175 -4.05 20.42 7.37
N PRO A 176 -4.94 20.07 8.31
CA PRO A 176 -5.79 18.89 8.16
C PRO A 176 -6.66 18.97 6.91
N VAL A 177 -6.76 17.86 6.19
CA VAL A 177 -7.71 17.75 5.07
C VAL A 177 -9.12 17.65 5.64
N THR A 178 -10.02 18.49 5.16
CA THR A 178 -11.42 18.52 5.62
C THR A 178 -12.21 17.32 5.10
N GLU A 179 -13.34 17.02 5.73
CA GLU A 179 -14.21 15.91 5.30
C GLU A 179 -14.72 16.11 3.85
N ASP A 180 -15.06 17.34 3.47
CA ASP A 180 -15.51 17.66 2.11
C ASP A 180 -14.38 17.48 1.08
N GLU A 181 -13.15 17.89 1.41
CA GLU A 181 -11.99 17.67 0.54
C GLU A 181 -11.67 16.17 0.40
N LEU A 182 -11.72 15.41 1.51
CA LEU A 182 -11.54 13.95 1.47
C LEU A 182 -12.61 13.28 0.61
N ALA A 183 -13.87 13.71 0.73
CA ALA A 183 -14.96 13.21 -0.09
C ALA A 183 -14.74 13.55 -1.57
N ALA A 184 -14.27 14.76 -1.90
CA ALA A 184 -13.94 15.15 -3.26
C ALA A 184 -12.79 14.31 -3.85
N ILE A 185 -11.71 14.12 -3.09
CA ILE A 185 -10.56 13.28 -3.49
C ILE A 185 -11.02 11.84 -3.77
N GLU A 186 -11.77 11.25 -2.85
CA GLU A 186 -12.28 9.87 -3.00
C GLU A 186 -13.22 9.75 -4.20
N ALA A 187 -14.10 10.74 -4.42
CA ALA A 187 -15.01 10.77 -5.56
C ALA A 187 -14.25 10.84 -6.89
N GLU A 188 -13.18 11.63 -6.94
CA GLU A 188 -12.33 11.80 -8.12
C GLU A 188 -11.60 10.51 -8.49
N VAL A 189 -10.91 9.89 -7.52
CA VAL A 189 -10.23 8.60 -7.71
C VAL A 189 -11.20 7.54 -8.22
N ASN A 190 -12.37 7.41 -7.59
CA ASN A 190 -13.37 6.44 -8.00
C ASN A 190 -14.01 6.77 -9.37
N ALA A 191 -14.09 8.05 -9.76
CA ALA A 191 -14.53 8.41 -11.10
C ALA A 191 -13.56 7.89 -12.17
N VAL A 192 -12.25 7.98 -11.92
CA VAL A 192 -11.21 7.48 -12.84
C VAL A 192 -11.17 5.95 -12.87
N ILE A 193 -11.34 5.28 -11.72
CA ILE A 193 -11.50 3.83 -11.65
C ILE A 193 -12.65 3.35 -12.55
N ARG A 194 -13.81 4.02 -12.47
CA ARG A 194 -15.00 3.66 -13.27
C ARG A 194 -14.85 3.88 -14.77
N GLN A 195 -13.86 4.64 -15.23
CA GLN A 195 -13.56 4.76 -16.67
C GLN A 195 -13.15 3.40 -17.26
N ASN A 196 -12.57 2.52 -16.45
CA ASN A 196 -12.14 1.18 -16.83
C ASN A 196 -11.25 1.17 -18.09
N VAL A 197 -10.36 2.15 -18.22
CA VAL A 197 -9.46 2.28 -19.39
C VAL A 197 -8.15 1.54 -19.14
N PRO A 198 -7.46 1.03 -20.18
CA PRO A 198 -6.16 0.39 -20.03
C PRO A 198 -5.14 1.27 -19.32
N ALA A 199 -4.31 0.66 -18.48
CA ALA A 199 -3.08 1.28 -18.00
C ALA A 199 -2.02 1.16 -19.10
N GLU A 200 -1.32 2.24 -19.40
CA GLU A 200 -0.23 2.21 -20.39
C GLU A 200 1.11 2.35 -19.69
N THR A 201 2.08 1.53 -20.12
CA THR A 201 3.45 1.60 -19.62
C THR A 201 4.42 1.65 -20.78
N LYS A 202 5.33 2.62 -20.78
CA LYS A 202 6.31 2.81 -21.85
C LYS A 202 7.71 2.97 -21.24
N LEU A 203 8.69 2.32 -21.86
CA LEU A 203 10.09 2.63 -21.64
C LEU A 203 10.47 3.78 -22.56
N MET A 204 11.12 4.80 -22.01
CA MET A 204 11.56 5.97 -22.77
C MET A 204 12.77 6.62 -22.09
N ALA A 205 13.43 7.54 -22.80
CA ALA A 205 14.51 8.30 -22.22
C ALA A 205 13.99 9.25 -21.12
N PRO A 206 14.78 9.55 -20.06
CA PRO A 206 14.34 10.45 -18.98
C PRO A 206 13.84 11.81 -19.46
N GLN A 207 14.47 12.38 -20.49
CA GLN A 207 14.08 13.66 -21.07
C GLN A 207 12.72 13.59 -21.76
N GLU A 208 12.45 12.52 -22.51
CA GLU A 208 11.16 12.28 -23.17
C GLU A 208 10.04 12.07 -22.15
N ALA A 209 10.34 11.41 -21.02
CA ALA A 209 9.38 11.27 -19.92
C ALA A 209 8.96 12.60 -19.31
N ILE A 210 9.92 13.51 -19.10
CA ILE A 210 9.65 14.87 -18.60
C ILE A 210 8.78 15.64 -19.61
N GLU A 211 9.09 15.54 -20.91
CA GLU A 211 8.31 16.18 -21.98
C GLU A 211 6.89 15.61 -22.10
N ALA A 212 6.70 14.32 -21.80
CA ALA A 212 5.39 13.69 -21.71
C ALA A 212 4.59 14.09 -20.46
N GLY A 213 5.14 14.94 -19.60
CA GLY A 213 4.50 15.42 -18.37
C GLY A 213 4.61 14.46 -17.19
N ALA A 214 5.53 13.49 -17.25
CA ALA A 214 5.73 12.55 -16.15
C ALA A 214 6.24 13.28 -14.91
N ILE A 215 5.55 13.07 -13.78
CA ILE A 215 6.03 13.56 -12.49
C ILE A 215 7.21 12.67 -12.07
N ALA A 216 8.38 13.29 -11.89
CA ALA A 216 9.55 12.60 -11.35
C ALA A 216 9.43 12.39 -9.85
N LEU A 217 9.70 11.16 -9.41
CA LEU A 217 9.85 10.83 -8.00
C LEU A 217 11.21 11.35 -7.49
N PHE A 218 11.20 11.90 -6.27
CA PHE A 218 12.31 12.66 -5.71
C PHE A 218 13.51 11.76 -5.37
N GLY A 219 14.72 12.16 -5.76
CA GLY A 219 15.98 11.60 -5.23
C GLY A 219 16.53 10.33 -5.89
N GLU A 220 15.88 9.79 -6.91
CA GLU A 220 16.37 8.62 -7.64
C GLU A 220 17.27 9.04 -8.81
N LYS A 221 18.40 8.34 -8.98
CA LYS A 221 19.20 8.41 -10.21
C LYS A 221 18.58 7.46 -11.21
N TYR A 222 18.07 8.01 -12.30
CA TYR A 222 17.53 7.24 -13.40
C TYR A 222 18.66 6.72 -14.30
N GLY A 223 18.51 5.50 -14.80
CA GLY A 223 19.38 4.95 -15.85
C GLY A 223 19.11 5.59 -17.21
N ASP A 224 19.60 4.94 -18.27
CA ASP A 224 19.42 5.43 -19.64
C ASP A 224 17.96 5.35 -20.12
N GLU A 225 17.16 4.46 -19.52
CA GLU A 225 15.73 4.31 -19.77
C GLU A 225 14.93 4.35 -18.47
N VAL A 226 13.72 4.90 -18.55
CA VAL A 226 12.76 4.95 -17.45
C VAL A 226 11.41 4.41 -17.87
N ARG A 227 10.69 3.84 -16.90
CA ARG A 227 9.33 3.33 -17.09
C ARG A 227 8.31 4.39 -16.68
N VAL A 228 7.53 4.86 -17.64
CA VAL A 228 6.43 5.79 -17.42
C VAL A 228 5.12 5.02 -17.40
N LEU A 229 4.36 5.20 -16.32
CA LEU A 229 2.99 4.72 -16.16
C LEU A 229 2.03 5.84 -16.53
N THR A 230 0.99 5.51 -17.29
CA THR A 230 -0.16 6.38 -17.54
C THR A 230 -1.45 5.69 -17.11
N LEU A 231 -2.25 6.38 -16.29
CA LEU A 231 -3.53 5.90 -15.78
C LEU A 231 -4.64 6.90 -16.05
N GLY A 232 -5.77 6.41 -16.56
CA GLY A 232 -7.00 7.19 -16.67
C GLY A 232 -6.96 8.33 -17.69
N ARG A 233 -8.12 8.95 -17.87
CA ARG A 233 -8.33 10.18 -18.65
C ARG A 233 -8.69 11.31 -17.71
N SER A 234 -8.16 12.50 -17.99
CA SER A 234 -8.46 13.72 -17.24
C SER A 234 -9.96 13.94 -17.14
N LEU A 235 -10.42 14.39 -15.98
CA LEU A 235 -11.83 14.69 -15.72
C LEU A 235 -12.23 16.10 -16.19
N THR A 236 -11.26 16.94 -16.54
CA THR A 236 -11.47 18.36 -16.87
C THR A 236 -10.86 18.77 -18.19
N SER A 237 -9.92 18.00 -18.74
CA SER A 237 -9.21 18.31 -19.98
C SER A 237 -9.42 17.23 -21.03
N ASP A 238 -9.89 17.62 -22.21
CA ASP A 238 -10.13 16.68 -23.31
C ASP A 238 -8.83 16.01 -23.75
N ASN A 239 -8.87 14.68 -23.89
CA ASN A 239 -7.78 13.82 -24.38
C ASN A 239 -6.45 13.90 -23.59
N ALA A 240 -6.44 14.45 -22.38
CA ALA A 240 -5.28 14.39 -21.50
C ALA A 240 -5.32 13.13 -20.61
N PRO A 241 -4.17 12.51 -20.29
CA PRO A 241 -4.11 11.48 -19.26
C PRO A 241 -4.43 12.05 -17.88
N TYR A 242 -4.93 11.21 -16.96
CA TYR A 242 -5.21 11.65 -15.60
C TYR A 242 -3.95 11.63 -14.71
N SER A 243 -3.21 10.52 -14.71
CA SER A 243 -1.91 10.41 -14.03
C SER A 243 -0.86 9.94 -15.05
N VAL A 244 0.31 10.58 -15.02
CA VAL A 244 1.52 10.22 -15.77
C VAL A 244 2.70 10.32 -14.83
N GLU A 245 3.30 9.19 -14.47
CA GLU A 245 4.31 9.12 -13.41
C GLU A 245 5.43 8.14 -13.77
N LEU A 246 6.65 8.46 -13.32
CA LEU A 246 7.77 7.52 -13.38
C LEU A 246 7.57 6.45 -12.31
N CYS A 247 7.36 5.21 -12.73
CA CYS A 247 7.13 4.11 -11.79
C CYS A 247 7.65 2.76 -12.29
N GLY A 248 8.58 2.20 -11.54
CA GLY A 248 9.09 0.83 -11.72
C GLY A 248 8.27 -0.22 -10.96
N GLY A 249 7.07 0.12 -10.48
CA GLY A 249 6.17 -0.79 -9.78
C GLY A 249 5.34 -1.66 -10.70
N THR A 250 4.67 -2.65 -10.11
CA THR A 250 3.63 -3.43 -10.79
C THR A 250 2.30 -2.70 -10.68
N HIS A 251 1.52 -2.69 -11.76
CA HIS A 251 0.23 -1.98 -11.83
C HIS A 251 -0.87 -2.88 -12.38
N VAL A 252 -2.10 -2.42 -12.20
CA VAL A 252 -3.28 -3.02 -12.82
C VAL A 252 -3.22 -2.96 -14.34
N SER A 253 -3.94 -3.86 -15.03
CA SER A 253 -4.02 -3.83 -16.49
C SER A 253 -4.90 -2.69 -16.99
N ARG A 254 -5.88 -2.29 -16.18
CA ARG A 254 -6.81 -1.19 -16.44
C ARG A 254 -7.31 -0.59 -15.14
N THR A 255 -7.77 0.67 -15.18
CA THR A 255 -8.19 1.39 -13.96
C THR A 255 -9.33 0.71 -13.21
N GLY A 256 -10.19 -0.04 -13.90
CA GLY A 256 -11.30 -0.77 -13.29
C GLY A 256 -10.90 -1.97 -12.44
N ASP A 257 -9.70 -2.55 -12.65
CA ASP A 257 -9.22 -3.67 -11.84
C ASP A 257 -8.93 -3.26 -10.39
N ILE A 258 -8.84 -1.95 -10.10
CA ILE A 258 -8.77 -1.40 -8.74
C ILE A 258 -10.09 -1.66 -7.98
N GLY A 259 -11.21 -1.72 -8.71
CA GLY A 259 -12.55 -1.96 -8.18
C GLY A 259 -13.14 -0.75 -7.46
N LEU A 260 -12.69 -0.51 -6.23
CA LEU A 260 -13.15 0.56 -5.35
C LEU A 260 -11.93 1.18 -4.66
N PHE A 261 -11.97 2.47 -4.36
CA PHE A 261 -11.00 3.13 -3.49
C PHE A 261 -11.73 3.76 -2.30
N LYS A 262 -11.21 3.53 -1.08
CA LYS A 262 -11.79 4.10 0.14
C LYS A 262 -10.70 4.64 1.06
N VAL A 263 -10.78 5.92 1.40
CA VAL A 263 -9.97 6.50 2.47
C VAL A 263 -10.49 5.98 3.81
N VAL A 264 -9.60 5.38 4.60
CA VAL A 264 -9.94 4.87 5.94
C VAL A 264 -9.46 5.80 7.04
N GLN A 265 -8.40 6.55 6.79
CA GLN A 265 -7.82 7.43 7.79
C GLN A 265 -7.03 8.56 7.13
N GLU A 266 -7.09 9.73 7.75
CA GLU A 266 -6.27 10.89 7.44
C GLU A 266 -5.63 11.40 8.75
N THR A 267 -4.30 11.62 8.73
CA THR A 267 -3.54 12.05 9.93
C THR A 267 -2.36 12.95 9.58
N GLY A 268 -1.92 13.75 10.56
CA GLY A 268 -0.64 14.47 10.48
C GLY A 268 0.50 13.60 11.01
N VAL A 269 1.57 13.43 10.23
CA VAL A 269 2.73 12.58 10.60
C VAL A 269 3.98 13.37 10.96
N ALA A 270 4.12 14.59 10.44
CA ALA A 270 5.16 15.55 10.77
C ALA A 270 4.69 16.97 10.44
N ALA A 271 5.46 17.99 10.84
CA ALA A 271 5.17 19.37 10.46
C ALA A 271 5.10 19.51 8.92
N GLY A 272 3.93 19.94 8.42
CA GLY A 272 3.69 20.10 6.98
C GLY A 272 3.54 18.80 6.18
N VAL A 273 3.37 17.65 6.85
CA VAL A 273 3.18 16.34 6.18
C VAL A 273 1.93 15.65 6.72
N ARG A 274 1.05 15.28 5.79
CA ARG A 274 -0.18 14.52 6.04
C ARG A 274 -0.06 13.11 5.46
N ARG A 275 -0.84 12.18 5.99
CA ARG A 275 -0.93 10.79 5.55
C ARG A 275 -2.39 10.43 5.30
N ILE A 276 -2.63 9.80 4.16
CA ILE A 276 -3.87 9.06 3.88
C ILE A 276 -3.54 7.56 3.92
N GLU A 277 -4.33 6.82 4.69
CA GLU A 277 -4.43 5.37 4.56
C GLU A 277 -5.72 5.05 3.82
N ALA A 278 -5.63 4.14 2.86
CA ALA A 278 -6.73 3.76 2.00
C ALA A 278 -6.72 2.26 1.68
N LEU A 279 -7.90 1.74 1.33
CA LEU A 279 -8.12 0.38 0.90
C LEU A 279 -8.63 0.37 -0.54
N THR A 280 -8.36 -0.72 -1.26
CA THR A 280 -8.94 -0.97 -2.59
C THR A 280 -9.73 -2.27 -2.66
N GLY A 281 -10.48 -2.43 -3.76
CA GLY A 281 -11.15 -3.68 -4.12
C GLY A 281 -12.00 -4.30 -2.99
N GLU A 282 -11.75 -5.58 -2.72
CA GLU A 282 -12.49 -6.35 -1.72
C GLU A 282 -12.27 -5.86 -0.29
N ALA A 283 -11.04 -5.44 0.05
CA ALA A 283 -10.74 -4.89 1.37
C ALA A 283 -11.56 -3.62 1.64
N ALA A 284 -11.69 -2.74 0.65
CA ALA A 284 -12.55 -1.55 0.74
C ALA A 284 -14.03 -1.92 0.86
N ARG A 285 -14.51 -2.92 0.11
CA ARG A 285 -15.89 -3.40 0.18
C ARG A 285 -16.22 -3.97 1.56
N LEU A 286 -15.34 -4.79 2.13
CA LEU A 286 -15.50 -5.38 3.45
C LEU A 286 -15.46 -4.33 4.56
N TYR A 287 -14.60 -3.31 4.43
CA TYR A 287 -14.58 -2.17 5.35
C TYR A 287 -15.93 -1.44 5.38
N LEU A 288 -16.48 -1.11 4.22
CA LEU A 288 -17.79 -0.45 4.10
C LEU A 288 -18.93 -1.34 4.62
N GLU A 289 -18.91 -2.64 4.32
CA GLU A 289 -19.90 -3.58 4.84
C GLU A 289 -19.85 -3.68 6.38
N GLY A 290 -18.65 -3.60 6.97
CA GLY A 290 -18.45 -3.50 8.41
C GLY A 290 -19.15 -2.27 9.00
N GLN A 291 -18.97 -1.10 8.38
CA GLN A 291 -19.66 0.13 8.81
C GLN A 291 -21.18 0.02 8.65
N ALA A 292 -21.66 -0.50 7.52
CA ALA A 292 -23.09 -0.70 7.27
C ALA A 292 -23.71 -1.68 8.30
N LYS A 293 -22.98 -2.72 8.70
CA LYS A 293 -23.41 -3.66 9.74
C LYS A 293 -23.58 -2.98 11.10
N VAL A 294 -22.68 -2.08 11.48
CA VAL A 294 -22.81 -1.28 12.71
C VAL A 294 -24.07 -0.42 12.65
N THR A 295 -24.28 0.33 11.58
CA THR A 295 -25.46 1.21 11.44
C THR A 295 -26.77 0.43 11.43
N ARG A 296 -26.85 -0.71 10.71
CA ARG A 296 -28.02 -1.60 10.76
C ARG A 296 -28.24 -2.21 12.15
N GLY A 297 -27.16 -2.48 12.89
CA GLY A 297 -27.21 -2.91 14.29
C GLY A 297 -27.90 -1.88 15.19
N LEU A 298 -27.43 -0.63 15.13
CA LEU A 298 -28.00 0.48 15.90
C LEU A 298 -29.45 0.77 15.51
N ALA A 299 -29.76 0.77 14.21
CA ALA A 299 -31.12 0.98 13.71
C ALA A 299 -32.11 -0.04 14.29
N ARG A 300 -31.71 -1.33 14.35
CA ARG A 300 -32.53 -2.39 14.95
C ARG A 300 -32.71 -2.18 16.46
N GLU A 301 -31.66 -1.83 17.19
CA GLU A 301 -31.73 -1.58 18.63
C GLU A 301 -32.65 -0.40 18.97
N PHE A 302 -32.52 0.67 18.20
CA PHE A 302 -33.34 1.87 18.33
C PHE A 302 -34.75 1.73 17.76
N LYS A 303 -35.02 0.68 16.98
CA LYS A 303 -36.28 0.45 16.25
C LYS A 303 -36.61 1.59 15.27
N VAL A 304 -35.60 2.05 14.53
CA VAL A 304 -35.71 3.12 13.52
C VAL A 304 -35.05 2.67 12.21
N GLN A 305 -35.19 3.45 11.13
CA GLN A 305 -34.43 3.21 9.90
C GLN A 305 -32.98 3.67 10.06
N THR A 306 -32.07 3.18 9.21
CA THR A 306 -30.64 3.53 9.29
C THR A 306 -30.38 5.03 9.18
N GLY A 307 -31.15 5.73 8.34
CA GLY A 307 -31.06 7.19 8.19
C GLY A 307 -31.49 7.98 9.43
N ASP A 308 -32.32 7.39 10.29
CA ASP A 308 -32.89 8.05 11.48
C ASP A 308 -32.04 7.83 12.74
N VAL A 309 -30.99 7.03 12.66
CA VAL A 309 -30.15 6.66 13.82
C VAL A 309 -29.56 7.90 14.49
N ALA A 310 -29.04 8.85 13.71
CA ALA A 310 -28.44 10.08 14.24
C ALA A 310 -29.45 10.89 15.07
N GLY A 311 -30.63 11.17 14.50
CA GLY A 311 -31.69 11.90 15.20
C GLY A 311 -32.18 11.16 16.45
N ARG A 312 -32.19 9.82 16.43
CA ARG A 312 -32.53 9.03 17.62
C ARG A 312 -31.49 9.16 18.73
N VAL A 313 -30.21 9.20 18.40
CA VAL A 313 -29.12 9.43 19.36
C VAL A 313 -29.22 10.84 19.96
N GLU A 314 -29.47 11.87 19.15
CA GLU A 314 -29.67 13.24 19.64
C GLU A 314 -30.86 13.35 20.60
N GLY A 315 -31.98 12.71 20.26
CA GLY A 315 -33.16 12.62 21.12
C GLY A 315 -32.87 11.89 22.44
N LEU A 316 -32.08 10.82 22.41
CA LEU A 316 -31.65 10.10 23.61
C LEU A 316 -30.75 10.98 24.49
N GLN A 317 -29.75 11.67 23.92
CA GLN A 317 -28.87 12.58 24.67
C GLN A 317 -29.66 13.72 25.33
N THR A 318 -30.67 14.25 24.63
CA THR A 318 -31.57 15.27 25.17
C THR A 318 -32.38 14.73 26.35
N SER A 319 -32.91 13.51 26.22
CA SER A 319 -33.64 12.82 27.28
C SER A 319 -32.77 12.52 28.50
N VAL A 320 -31.52 12.08 28.29
CA VAL A 320 -30.54 11.84 29.36
C VAL A 320 -30.29 13.12 30.17
N LYS A 321 -30.02 14.24 29.50
CA LYS A 321 -29.82 15.54 30.17
C LYS A 321 -31.05 15.99 30.97
N ALA A 322 -32.26 15.73 30.45
CA ALA A 322 -33.50 16.05 31.16
C ALA A 322 -33.69 15.17 32.41
N LEU A 323 -33.44 13.87 32.30
CA LEU A 323 -33.51 12.93 33.42
C LEU A 323 -32.47 13.23 34.49
N GLU A 324 -31.25 13.61 34.12
CA GLU A 324 -30.20 14.03 35.07
C GLU A 324 -30.64 15.24 35.91
N ARG A 325 -31.29 16.23 35.28
CA ARG A 325 -31.86 17.39 35.98
C ARG A 325 -32.98 16.98 36.92
N GLN A 326 -33.90 16.13 36.47
CA GLN A 326 -34.98 15.61 37.33
C GLN A 326 -34.43 14.84 38.54
N VAL A 327 -33.40 14.02 38.35
CA VAL A 327 -32.74 13.31 39.46
C VAL A 327 -32.10 14.28 40.45
N ALA A 328 -31.44 15.34 39.97
CA ALA A 328 -30.86 16.36 40.84
C ALA A 328 -31.93 17.10 41.66
N ASP A 329 -33.04 17.47 41.02
CA ASP A 329 -34.17 18.14 41.67
C ASP A 329 -34.84 17.24 42.72
N LEU A 330 -35.08 15.97 42.39
CA LEU A 330 -35.64 14.99 43.34
C LEU A 330 -34.71 14.78 44.54
N LYS A 331 -33.39 14.68 44.33
CA LYS A 331 -32.41 14.59 45.43
C LYS A 331 -32.44 15.83 46.33
N LYS A 332 -32.57 17.03 45.73
CA LYS A 332 -32.71 18.28 46.50
C LYS A 332 -34.00 18.30 47.31
N GLN A 333 -35.12 17.87 46.73
CA GLN A 333 -36.40 17.76 47.44
C GLN A 333 -36.33 16.75 48.59
N LEU A 334 -35.70 15.59 48.39
CA LEU A 334 -35.46 14.59 49.44
C LEU A 334 -34.60 15.14 50.58
N ALA A 335 -33.52 15.87 50.27
CA ALA A 335 -32.66 16.49 51.28
C ALA A 335 -33.40 17.57 52.10
N LEU A 336 -34.26 18.36 51.45
CA LEU A 336 -35.08 19.38 52.11
C LEU A 336 -36.26 18.77 52.90
N GLY A 337 -36.84 17.67 52.41
CA GLY A 337 -37.92 16.94 53.08
C GLY A 337 -37.45 16.13 54.30
N GLY A 338 -36.19 15.68 54.32
CA GLY A 338 -35.58 15.00 55.48
C GLY A 338 -35.38 15.90 56.70
N GLY A 339 -35.17 17.21 56.50
CA GLY A 339 -35.02 18.18 57.59
C GLY A 339 -36.32 18.47 58.35
N ALA A 340 -37.48 18.33 57.69
CA ALA A 340 -38.78 18.55 58.33
C ALA A 340 -39.20 17.39 59.26
N ARG A 341 -38.62 16.20 59.10
CA ARG A 341 -38.93 15.04 59.95
C ARG A 341 -38.06 14.97 61.22
N ALA A 342 -36.86 15.56 61.20
CA ALA A 342 -35.97 15.63 62.37
C ALA A 342 -36.28 16.81 63.33
N ALA A 343 -37.17 17.73 62.95
CA ALA A 343 -37.63 18.83 63.80
C ALA A 343 -38.99 18.54 64.47
N ALA A 344 -39.51 17.32 64.33
CA ALA A 344 -40.82 16.90 64.85
C ALA A 344 -40.74 15.76 65.89
N GLU A 345 -39.55 15.44 66.39
CA GLU A 345 -39.32 14.64 67.61
C GLU A 345 -38.71 15.55 68.70
#